data_AF-A0A7C4KG63-F1
#
_entry.id   AF-A0A7C4KG63-F1
#
_cell.length_a   1.000
_cell.length_b   1.000
_cell.length_c   1.000
_cell.angle_alpha   90.00
_cell.angle_beta   90.00
_cell.angle_gamma   90.00
#
_symmetry.space_group_name_H-M   'P 1'
#
loop_
_entity.id
_entity.type
_entity.pdbx_description
1 polymer ?
#
loop_
_entity_poly.entity_id
_entity_poly.type
_entity_poly.pdbx_seq_one_letter_code
_entity_poly.pdbx_strand_id
1 'polypeptide(L)'
;MRRTFCAIALACATALTVTWAQEETVRPQGQVRFLQSTGEEAVRFITPTHTVQWRNQPPKEVKLPDWAKASCRYGVLKLGKPPQHWHLVMDPNSNRLAVDVNRNNDLTDDELLRGSPDPVWYFGVCYGPFRLTVSLNGVLTSRYFSLVMDEVGSRQTYLRSEDYRLFEGEVNGNTLKIALLDANADGAFDTPAKTRWDGDRCVFLPDRQQRPVPRFYQLAGRTYRLTFASDGSACEFQPTEIGTGTLVTEYPEVHLIAIGKQVGYWEASTTEGRLQLPADEYSVQTYRVGTRDSKGNLWRVEVTPMDPITVKVTDGENKFPLPKQLRASLGFGTRRGDTLEVALTLSTGNWLHRVTSLEMNGELPPPPTLRIVDRNGKTVKVEKFHYG
;
A
#
# COMPACT_ATOMS: atom_id res chain seq x y z
N MET A 1 -27.52 65.96 -40.40
CA MET A 1 -27.00 64.71 -41.01
C MET A 1 -25.90 64.16 -40.12
N ARG A 2 -25.91 62.85 -39.91
CA ARG A 2 -25.11 62.03 -38.95
C ARG A 2 -25.63 62.02 -37.51
N ARG A 3 -26.38 60.94 -37.27
CA ARG A 3 -26.93 60.42 -36.01
C ARG A 3 -25.82 59.69 -35.26
N THR A 4 -25.81 59.73 -33.94
CA THR A 4 -25.57 58.51 -33.14
C THR A 4 -26.28 58.63 -31.79
N PHE A 5 -27.15 57.67 -31.52
CA PHE A 5 -27.89 57.46 -30.28
C PHE A 5 -26.97 56.88 -29.20
N CYS A 6 -27.06 57.42 -27.98
CA CYS A 6 -26.66 56.69 -26.76
C CYS A 6 -27.73 55.65 -26.46
N ALA A 7 -27.40 54.36 -26.63
CA ALA A 7 -28.19 53.25 -26.12
C ALA A 7 -27.44 52.60 -24.96
N ILE A 8 -28.06 52.65 -23.79
CA ILE A 8 -27.67 51.94 -22.57
C ILE A 8 -27.96 50.46 -22.82
N ALA A 9 -26.91 49.64 -22.89
CA ALA A 9 -27.03 48.19 -22.99
C ALA A 9 -26.88 47.55 -21.61
N LEU A 10 -27.93 46.84 -21.21
CA LEU A 10 -28.07 45.97 -20.05
C LEU A 10 -26.91 44.94 -20.01
N ALA A 11 -26.15 44.91 -18.92
CA ALA A 11 -25.20 43.84 -18.66
C ALA A 11 -25.95 42.64 -18.05
N CYS A 12 -26.32 41.67 -18.89
CA CYS A 12 -26.69 40.34 -18.45
C CYS A 12 -25.42 39.56 -18.08
N ALA A 13 -25.31 39.15 -16.82
CA ALA A 13 -24.30 38.21 -16.36
C ALA A 13 -24.66 36.80 -16.85
N THR A 14 -24.01 36.35 -17.92
CA THR A 14 -24.00 34.92 -18.30
C THR A 14 -22.79 34.25 -17.66
N ALA A 15 -23.08 33.30 -16.78
CA ALA A 15 -22.11 32.39 -16.18
C ALA A 15 -21.29 31.68 -17.26
N LEU A 16 -19.97 31.78 -17.17
CA LEU A 16 -19.03 30.96 -17.92
C LEU A 16 -19.01 29.55 -17.33
N THR A 17 -19.83 28.66 -17.89
CA THR A 17 -19.60 27.21 -17.78
C THR A 17 -18.41 26.87 -18.65
N VAL A 18 -17.27 26.58 -18.03
CA VAL A 18 -16.10 26.01 -18.70
C VAL A 18 -16.43 24.55 -19.03
N THR A 19 -16.85 24.28 -20.25
CA THR A 19 -16.91 22.93 -20.82
C THR A 19 -15.51 22.50 -21.21
N TRP A 20 -15.01 21.42 -20.59
CA TRP A 20 -13.75 20.79 -20.95
C TRP A 20 -13.85 20.19 -22.36
N ALA A 21 -12.94 20.59 -23.24
CA ALA A 21 -12.74 19.98 -24.54
C ALA A 21 -12.04 18.63 -24.35
N GLN A 22 -12.71 17.56 -24.72
CA GLN A 22 -12.15 16.22 -24.87
C GLN A 22 -11.36 16.20 -26.19
N GLU A 23 -10.04 16.08 -26.11
CA GLU A 23 -9.20 15.80 -27.27
C GLU A 23 -9.33 14.30 -27.59
N GLU A 24 -10.37 13.93 -28.35
CA GLU A 24 -10.54 12.58 -28.90
C GLU A 24 -9.51 12.34 -30.00
N THR A 25 -8.30 11.96 -29.61
CA THR A 25 -7.41 11.21 -30.51
C THR A 25 -8.01 9.82 -30.71
N VAL A 26 -8.21 9.42 -31.97
CA VAL A 26 -8.79 8.12 -32.38
C VAL A 26 -8.06 6.97 -31.68
N ARG A 27 -8.70 6.37 -30.65
CA ARG A 27 -8.18 5.20 -29.93
C ARG A 27 -8.85 3.92 -30.45
N PRO A 28 -8.16 2.77 -30.43
CA PRO A 28 -8.76 1.46 -30.73
C PRO A 28 -10.02 1.23 -29.87
N GLN A 29 -11.02 0.53 -30.44
CA GLN A 29 -12.25 0.20 -29.72
C GLN A 29 -11.96 -0.48 -28.38
N GLY A 30 -12.51 0.08 -27.29
CA GLY A 30 -12.42 -0.47 -25.94
C GLY A 30 -11.26 0.04 -25.09
N GLN A 31 -10.33 0.84 -25.63
CA GLN A 31 -9.34 1.54 -24.81
C GLN A 31 -9.96 2.79 -24.19
N VAL A 32 -9.89 2.89 -22.86
CA VAL A 32 -10.41 4.05 -22.11
C VAL A 32 -9.28 4.71 -21.34
N ARG A 33 -9.26 6.04 -21.31
CA ARG A 33 -8.37 6.82 -20.45
C ARG A 33 -9.18 7.72 -19.54
N PHE A 34 -8.90 7.63 -18.25
CA PHE A 34 -9.41 8.55 -17.25
C PHE A 34 -8.39 9.65 -16.99
N LEU A 35 -8.89 10.88 -16.89
CA LEU A 35 -8.15 11.99 -16.31
C LEU A 35 -8.50 12.09 -14.82
N GLN A 36 -7.67 12.82 -14.08
CA GLN A 36 -7.92 13.06 -12.66
C GLN A 36 -9.26 13.78 -12.46
N SER A 37 -10.10 13.24 -11.58
CA SER A 37 -11.36 13.80 -11.10
C SER A 37 -11.13 14.61 -9.81
N THR A 38 -11.98 15.62 -9.60
CA THR A 38 -12.03 16.42 -8.37
C THR A 38 -13.17 15.91 -7.49
N GLY A 39 -12.88 15.28 -6.36
CA GLY A 39 -13.90 14.80 -5.42
C GLY A 39 -13.46 14.96 -3.97
N GLU A 40 -14.41 15.19 -3.06
CA GLU A 40 -14.18 15.41 -1.62
C GLU A 40 -13.93 14.11 -0.81
N GLU A 41 -13.71 12.98 -1.47
CA GLU A 41 -13.43 11.72 -0.77
C GLU A 41 -11.98 11.74 -0.24
N ALA A 42 -11.82 12.25 0.99
CA ALA A 42 -10.58 12.11 1.76
C ALA A 42 -10.32 10.64 2.07
N VAL A 43 -9.65 9.97 1.15
CA VAL A 43 -9.14 8.61 1.25
C VAL A 43 -7.98 8.65 2.25
N ARG A 44 -8.27 8.50 3.56
CA ARG A 44 -7.27 8.27 4.63
C ARG A 44 -6.67 6.87 4.51
N PHE A 45 -5.86 6.66 3.49
CA PHE A 45 -5.26 5.36 3.16
C PHE A 45 -3.74 5.50 2.98
N ILE A 46 -3.11 6.36 3.78
CA ILE A 46 -1.69 6.67 3.60
C ILE A 46 -0.89 6.00 4.71
N THR A 47 -0.45 4.77 4.45
CA THR A 47 0.59 4.13 5.26
C THR A 47 1.95 4.51 4.70
N PRO A 48 2.79 5.26 5.44
CA PRO A 48 4.16 5.50 5.02
C PRO A 48 4.90 4.17 4.83
N THR A 49 5.51 3.96 3.66
CA THR A 49 6.36 2.76 3.43
C THR A 49 7.83 3.12 3.19
N HIS A 50 8.15 4.38 2.96
CA HIS A 50 9.52 4.81 2.67
C HIS A 50 10.28 5.25 3.91
N THR A 51 11.12 4.38 4.47
CA THR A 51 12.01 4.77 5.56
C THR A 51 13.10 5.73 5.06
N VAL A 52 13.19 6.90 5.68
CA VAL A 52 14.28 7.85 5.41
C VAL A 52 15.58 7.34 5.98
N GLN A 53 16.61 7.32 5.14
CA GLN A 53 17.97 6.97 5.57
C GLN A 53 18.65 8.17 6.21
N TRP A 54 18.89 8.05 7.51
CA TRP A 54 19.58 9.07 8.30
C TRP A 54 21.07 8.82 8.42
N ARG A 55 21.82 9.91 8.55
CA ARG A 55 23.26 9.96 8.81
C ARG A 55 23.51 10.81 10.05
N ASN A 56 24.60 10.49 10.76
CA ASN A 56 25.04 11.22 11.95
C ASN A 56 25.97 12.40 11.62
N GLN A 57 26.33 12.56 10.35
CA GLN A 57 27.18 13.65 9.88
C GLN A 57 26.53 14.36 8.70
N PRO A 58 26.67 15.69 8.62
CA PRO A 58 26.14 16.45 7.50
C PRO A 58 26.89 16.14 6.19
N PRO A 59 26.23 16.25 5.03
CA PRO A 59 26.92 16.31 3.75
C PRO A 59 27.88 17.50 3.73
N LYS A 60 29.11 17.32 3.22
CA LYS A 60 30.16 18.35 3.23
C LYS A 60 29.80 19.60 2.40
N GLU A 61 28.93 19.43 1.41
CA GLU A 61 28.59 20.45 0.42
C GLU A 61 27.31 21.22 0.75
N VAL A 62 26.66 20.91 1.88
CA VAL A 62 25.38 21.51 2.27
C VAL A 62 25.59 22.53 3.36
N LYS A 63 25.16 23.77 3.12
CA LYS A 63 25.14 24.83 4.13
C LYS A 63 23.95 24.58 5.07
N LEU A 64 24.22 24.63 6.37
CA LEU A 64 23.26 24.21 7.41
C LEU A 64 22.78 25.42 8.22
N PRO A 65 21.55 25.37 8.76
CA PRO A 65 21.07 26.34 9.75
C PRO A 65 21.95 26.38 11.00
N ASP A 66 22.05 27.55 11.64
CA ASP A 66 22.83 27.75 12.88
C ASP A 66 22.37 26.86 14.05
N TRP A 67 21.13 26.36 14.00
CA TRP A 67 20.61 25.43 15.01
C TRP A 67 21.04 23.98 14.78
N ALA A 68 21.60 23.64 13.61
CA ALA A 68 22.06 22.29 13.31
C ALA A 68 23.30 21.95 14.16
N LYS A 69 23.19 20.89 14.95
CA LYS A 69 24.22 20.45 15.90
C LYS A 69 24.60 18.99 15.65
N ALA A 70 25.60 18.50 16.38
CA ALA A 70 26.01 17.09 16.32
C ALA A 70 24.89 16.10 16.71
N SER A 71 23.88 16.53 17.46
CA SER A 71 22.71 15.73 17.84
C SER A 71 21.63 15.65 16.75
N CYS A 72 21.74 16.46 15.69
CA CYS A 72 20.80 16.43 14.58
C CYS A 72 21.01 15.20 13.69
N ARG A 73 19.95 14.80 13.00
CA ARG A 73 19.98 13.75 11.96
C ARG A 73 20.00 14.42 10.59
N TYR A 74 20.80 13.88 9.67
CA TYR A 74 20.94 14.39 8.32
C TYR A 74 20.46 13.35 7.32
N GLY A 75 19.61 13.74 6.37
CA GLY A 75 18.97 12.82 5.44
C GLY A 75 19.14 13.25 3.99
N VAL A 76 18.87 12.30 3.08
CA VAL A 76 18.73 12.56 1.65
C VAL A 76 17.49 11.83 1.15
N LEU A 77 16.52 12.55 0.61
CA LEU A 77 15.40 11.96 -0.11
C LEU A 77 15.80 11.70 -1.56
N LYS A 78 15.32 10.60 -2.14
CA LYS A 78 15.55 10.24 -3.54
C LYS A 78 14.20 10.12 -4.25
N LEU A 79 13.87 11.11 -5.07
CA LEU A 79 12.54 11.22 -5.69
C LEU A 79 12.66 11.46 -7.19
N GLY A 80 11.64 11.06 -7.95
CA GLY A 80 11.52 11.34 -9.37
C GLY A 80 12.15 10.31 -10.30
N LYS A 81 11.99 10.56 -11.60
CA LYS A 81 12.43 9.70 -12.70
C LYS A 81 13.15 10.54 -13.77
N PRO A 82 14.50 10.46 -13.88
CA PRO A 82 15.42 9.71 -13.00
C PRO A 82 15.47 10.28 -11.56
N PRO A 83 15.97 9.53 -10.57
CA PRO A 83 16.03 9.99 -9.18
C PRO A 83 16.87 11.25 -9.00
N GLN A 84 16.33 12.21 -8.26
CA GLN A 84 16.93 13.46 -7.83
C GLN A 84 17.04 13.48 -6.31
N HIS A 85 17.89 14.33 -5.76
CA HIS A 85 18.20 14.36 -4.33
C HIS A 85 17.70 15.64 -3.65
N TRP A 86 17.18 15.49 -2.43
CA TRP A 86 16.85 16.58 -1.53
C TRP A 86 17.54 16.36 -0.19
N HIS A 87 18.27 17.36 0.29
CA HIS A 87 18.91 17.32 1.58
C HIS A 87 17.94 17.74 2.68
N LEU A 88 18.12 17.20 3.87
CA LEU A 88 17.34 17.59 5.03
C LEU A 88 18.11 17.44 6.33
N VAL A 89 17.75 18.25 7.31
CA VAL A 89 18.29 18.20 8.67
C VAL A 89 17.15 18.24 9.68
N MET A 90 17.19 17.33 10.64
CA MET A 90 16.16 17.20 11.67
C MET A 90 16.79 17.25 13.07
N ASP A 91 16.25 18.08 13.94
CA ASP A 91 16.48 18.02 15.38
C ASP A 91 15.26 17.38 16.06
N PRO A 92 15.32 16.07 16.39
CA PRO A 92 14.20 15.38 17.01
C PRO A 92 13.92 15.85 18.44
N ASN A 93 14.88 16.50 19.12
CA ASN A 93 14.68 16.96 20.50
C ASN A 93 13.88 18.27 20.56
N SER A 94 14.05 19.11 19.54
CA SER A 94 13.38 20.41 19.43
C SER A 94 12.22 20.40 18.43
N ASN A 95 11.88 19.24 17.88
CA ASN A 95 10.88 19.04 16.82
C ASN A 95 11.06 20.03 15.67
N ARG A 96 12.27 20.08 15.10
CA ARG A 96 12.61 20.96 13.97
C ARG A 96 13.07 20.16 12.77
N LEU A 97 12.66 20.60 11.58
CA LEU A 97 13.11 20.06 10.30
C LEU A 97 13.33 21.22 9.33
N ALA A 98 14.41 21.15 8.56
CA ALA A 98 14.57 21.91 7.32
C ALA A 98 14.80 20.92 6.17
N VAL A 99 14.24 21.23 5.01
CA VAL A 99 14.32 20.44 3.79
C VAL A 99 14.74 21.38 2.67
N ASP A 100 15.74 20.99 1.89
CA ASP A 100 16.32 21.76 0.78
C ASP A 100 15.35 21.75 -0.41
N VAL A 101 14.25 22.52 -0.32
CA VAL A 101 13.12 22.37 -1.26
C VAL A 101 13.48 22.83 -2.67
N ASN A 102 14.40 23.79 -2.77
CA ASN A 102 14.86 24.38 -4.02
C ASN A 102 16.09 23.64 -4.62
N ARG A 103 16.72 22.74 -3.86
CA ARG A 103 17.91 21.96 -4.21
C ARG A 103 19.15 22.81 -4.51
N ASN A 104 19.35 23.89 -3.77
CA ASN A 104 20.52 24.75 -3.89
C ASN A 104 21.66 24.36 -2.92
N ASN A 105 21.49 23.29 -2.14
CA ASN A 105 22.39 22.86 -1.07
C ASN A 105 22.55 23.87 0.07
N ASP A 106 21.58 24.75 0.29
CA ASP A 106 21.59 25.75 1.36
C ASP A 106 20.32 25.69 2.20
N LEU A 107 20.37 24.88 3.26
CA LEU A 107 19.26 24.72 4.19
C LEU A 107 18.97 25.97 5.05
N THR A 108 19.76 27.04 4.93
CA THR A 108 19.57 28.27 5.72
C THR A 108 18.47 29.18 5.18
N ASP A 109 18.10 29.03 3.92
CA ASP A 109 17.05 29.81 3.27
C ASP A 109 15.70 29.08 3.20
N ASP A 110 15.66 27.80 3.58
CA ASP A 110 14.46 26.99 3.62
C ASP A 110 13.57 27.25 4.86
N GLU A 111 12.28 26.98 4.70
CA GLU A 111 11.31 27.07 5.77
C GLU A 111 11.62 26.09 6.90
N LEU A 112 11.52 26.60 8.13
CA LEU A 112 11.68 25.80 9.33
C LEU A 112 10.37 25.12 9.72
N LEU A 113 10.27 23.82 9.42
CA LEU A 113 9.13 23.00 9.76
C LEU A 113 9.16 22.60 11.24
N ARG A 114 7.99 22.68 11.89
CA ARG A 114 7.79 22.30 13.30
C ARG A 114 7.01 21.00 13.36
N GLY A 115 7.52 20.06 14.14
CA GLY A 115 6.83 18.79 14.39
C GLY A 115 5.52 19.00 15.15
N SER A 116 4.47 18.32 14.72
CA SER A 116 3.16 18.28 15.37
C SER A 116 2.66 16.84 15.47
N PRO A 117 1.73 16.51 16.38
CA PRO A 117 1.14 15.17 16.42
C PRO A 117 0.55 14.78 15.06
N ASP A 118 0.87 13.58 14.56
CA ASP A 118 0.33 13.12 13.29
C ASP A 118 -1.18 12.81 13.41
N PRO A 119 -2.04 13.37 12.54
CA PRO A 119 -3.50 13.19 12.64
C PRO A 119 -4.00 11.82 12.17
N VAL A 120 -3.13 11.01 11.55
CA VAL A 120 -3.45 9.68 11.00
C VAL A 120 -2.77 8.57 11.80
N TRP A 121 -1.58 8.86 12.35
CA TRP A 121 -0.72 7.93 13.09
C TRP A 121 -0.56 8.41 14.53
N TYR A 122 -1.42 7.92 15.44
CA TYR A 122 -1.56 8.37 16.84
C TYR A 122 -0.28 8.40 17.70
N PHE A 123 0.81 7.78 17.25
CA PHE A 123 2.08 7.64 17.97
C PHE A 123 3.28 8.23 17.22
N GLY A 124 3.07 9.29 16.43
CA GLY A 124 4.15 9.92 15.67
C GLY A 124 4.12 11.44 15.62
N VAL A 125 5.28 12.03 15.35
CA VAL A 125 5.45 13.45 15.05
C VAL A 125 5.52 13.64 13.53
N CYS A 126 4.60 14.44 13.00
CA CYS A 126 4.53 14.83 11.60
C CYS A 126 5.22 16.18 11.37
N TYR A 127 6.04 16.26 10.34
CA TYR A 127 6.65 17.47 9.82
C TYR A 127 6.19 17.67 8.37
N GLY A 128 5.27 18.59 8.15
CA GLY A 128 4.66 18.83 6.83
C GLY A 128 3.19 19.21 6.92
N PRO A 129 2.48 19.24 5.78
CA PRO A 129 3.01 18.93 4.44
C PRO A 129 4.00 19.99 3.94
N PHE A 130 4.99 19.57 3.16
CA PHE A 130 5.89 20.46 2.41
C PHE A 130 5.88 20.09 0.92
N ARG A 131 6.11 21.08 0.06
CA ARG A 131 6.03 20.94 -1.40
C ARG A 131 7.41 20.74 -2.00
N LEU A 132 7.57 19.72 -2.83
CA LEU A 132 8.77 19.49 -3.65
C LEU A 132 8.42 19.52 -5.14
N THR A 133 9.34 20.00 -5.98
CA THR A 133 9.20 19.93 -7.44
C THR A 133 10.00 18.75 -7.99
N VAL A 134 9.30 17.68 -8.35
CA VAL A 134 9.88 16.41 -8.79
C VAL A 134 9.87 16.34 -10.33
N SER A 135 10.99 15.93 -10.93
CA SER A 135 11.03 15.64 -12.37
C SER A 135 10.56 14.21 -12.64
N LEU A 136 9.53 14.06 -13.46
CA LEU A 136 8.97 12.78 -13.87
C LEU A 136 9.07 12.67 -15.38
N ASN A 137 10.11 11.98 -15.86
CA ASN A 137 10.43 11.84 -17.28
C ASN A 137 10.52 13.20 -18.01
N GLY A 138 11.10 14.20 -17.34
CA GLY A 138 11.26 15.56 -17.87
C GLY A 138 10.11 16.52 -17.56
N VAL A 139 8.99 16.02 -17.05
CA VAL A 139 7.86 16.86 -16.60
C VAL A 139 8.08 17.28 -15.15
N LEU A 140 8.22 18.58 -14.90
CA LEU A 140 8.32 19.12 -13.55
C LEU A 140 6.94 19.14 -12.90
N THR A 141 6.79 18.39 -11.83
CA THR A 141 5.50 18.26 -11.14
C THR A 141 5.66 18.57 -9.66
N SER A 142 4.72 19.35 -9.13
CA SER A 142 4.67 19.60 -7.69
C SER A 142 4.03 18.41 -6.96
N ARG A 143 4.64 18.05 -5.84
CA ARG A 143 4.22 16.98 -4.95
C ARG A 143 4.26 17.45 -3.51
N TYR A 144 3.34 16.95 -2.70
CA TYR A 144 3.30 17.22 -1.26
C TYR A 144 3.72 15.99 -0.48
N PHE A 145 4.59 16.20 0.50
CA PHE A 145 5.08 15.13 1.36
C PHE A 145 5.07 15.59 2.82
N SER A 146 5.06 14.61 3.72
CA SER A 146 5.36 14.80 5.13
C SER A 146 6.42 13.82 5.60
N LEU A 147 7.19 14.20 6.61
CA LEU A 147 8.01 13.27 7.37
C LEU A 147 7.28 12.87 8.65
N VAL A 148 7.09 11.57 8.86
CA VAL A 148 6.44 11.01 10.04
C VAL A 148 7.49 10.27 10.85
N MET A 149 7.79 10.76 12.04
CA MET A 149 8.66 10.09 13.00
C MET A 149 7.82 9.25 13.95
N ASP A 150 8.03 7.93 13.92
CA ASP A 150 7.42 7.00 14.87
C ASP A 150 8.04 7.20 16.26
N GLU A 151 7.24 7.51 17.27
CA GLU A 151 7.72 7.67 18.65
C GLU A 151 7.68 6.35 19.44
N VAL A 152 6.92 5.36 18.97
CA VAL A 152 6.66 4.10 19.68
C VAL A 152 7.32 2.93 18.95
N GLY A 153 8.45 2.49 19.47
CA GLY A 153 9.17 1.32 18.98
C GLY A 153 10.43 1.69 18.23
N SER A 154 10.35 1.79 16.90
CA SER A 154 11.53 1.79 16.03
C SER A 154 12.29 3.12 15.99
N ARG A 155 11.62 4.23 16.35
CA ARG A 155 12.13 5.61 16.16
C ARG A 155 12.55 5.91 14.72
N GLN A 156 11.97 5.19 13.77
CA GLN A 156 12.16 5.42 12.35
C GLN A 156 11.44 6.69 11.91
N THR A 157 11.94 7.29 10.85
CA THR A 157 11.24 8.35 10.15
C THR A 157 10.87 7.84 8.77
N TYR A 158 9.63 8.11 8.39
CA TYR A 158 9.12 7.73 7.09
C TYR A 158 8.78 8.98 6.29
N LEU A 159 9.06 8.92 4.99
CA LEU A 159 8.49 9.85 4.03
C LEU A 159 7.11 9.34 3.62
N ARG A 160 6.14 10.25 3.66
CA ARG A 160 4.76 10.00 3.28
C ARG A 160 4.39 10.94 2.15
N SER A 161 3.89 10.40 1.03
CA SER A 161 3.24 11.21 0.01
C SER A 161 1.87 11.63 0.52
N GLU A 162 1.55 12.92 0.44
CA GLU A 162 0.24 13.48 0.82
C GLU A 162 -0.69 13.59 -0.40
N ASP A 163 -0.18 13.22 -1.58
CA ASP A 163 -0.90 13.26 -2.83
C ASP A 163 -1.61 11.93 -3.10
N TYR A 164 -2.81 12.03 -3.66
CA TYR A 164 -3.51 10.93 -4.31
C TYR A 164 -4.14 11.40 -5.62
N ARG A 165 -4.43 10.46 -6.51
CA ARG A 165 -5.12 10.75 -7.79
C ARG A 165 -6.39 9.95 -7.85
N LEU A 166 -7.49 10.64 -8.12
CA LEU A 166 -8.79 10.00 -8.25
C LEU A 166 -9.14 9.92 -9.72
N PHE A 167 -9.44 8.72 -10.21
CA PHE A 167 -9.90 8.48 -11.58
C PHE A 167 -11.34 7.99 -11.52
N GLU A 168 -12.17 8.54 -12.40
CA GLU A 168 -13.56 8.14 -12.55
C GLU A 168 -13.93 8.08 -14.03
N GLY A 169 -14.69 7.06 -14.40
CA GLY A 169 -15.34 6.97 -15.69
C GLY A 169 -15.88 5.58 -15.96
N GLU A 170 -16.08 5.24 -17.22
CA GLU A 170 -16.72 3.99 -17.62
C GLU A 170 -15.79 3.10 -18.45
N VAL A 171 -15.70 1.82 -18.13
CA VAL A 171 -15.01 0.80 -18.94
C VAL A 171 -16.03 -0.26 -19.34
N ASN A 172 -16.31 -0.36 -20.64
CA ASN A 172 -17.23 -1.36 -21.20
C ASN A 172 -18.59 -1.40 -20.47
N GLY A 173 -19.26 -0.25 -20.31
CA GLY A 173 -20.56 -0.16 -19.61
C GLY A 173 -20.50 -0.18 -18.09
N ASN A 174 -19.32 -0.32 -17.48
CA ASN A 174 -19.17 -0.39 -16.03
C ASN A 174 -18.51 0.88 -15.51
N THR A 175 -19.22 1.61 -14.65
CA THR A 175 -18.65 2.74 -13.91
C THR A 175 -17.56 2.24 -12.97
N LEU A 176 -16.40 2.89 -13.02
CA LEU A 176 -15.23 2.56 -12.22
C LEU A 176 -14.66 3.82 -11.60
N LYS A 177 -14.28 3.70 -10.33
CA LYS A 177 -13.62 4.77 -9.59
C LYS A 177 -12.41 4.22 -8.84
N ILE A 178 -11.27 4.87 -9.01
CA ILE A 178 -9.96 4.39 -8.53
C ILE A 178 -9.23 5.54 -7.86
N ALA A 179 -8.79 5.37 -6.63
CA ALA A 179 -7.80 6.24 -6.02
C ALA A 179 -6.40 5.61 -6.14
N LEU A 180 -5.42 6.40 -6.56
CA LEU A 180 -4.03 5.99 -6.74
C LEU A 180 -3.16 6.75 -5.73
N LEU A 181 -2.26 6.02 -5.07
CA LEU A 181 -1.46 6.47 -3.94
C LEU A 181 0.01 6.18 -4.21
N ASP A 182 0.85 7.20 -4.08
CA ASP A 182 2.32 7.10 -4.11
C ASP A 182 2.80 6.61 -2.73
N ALA A 183 2.55 5.32 -2.47
CA ALA A 183 2.77 4.75 -1.14
C ALA A 183 4.25 4.53 -0.84
N ASN A 184 5.09 4.37 -1.87
CA ASN A 184 6.55 4.27 -1.73
C ASN A 184 7.22 5.65 -1.67
N ALA A 185 6.43 6.73 -1.77
CA ALA A 185 6.83 8.13 -1.69
C ALA A 185 8.00 8.47 -2.61
N ASP A 186 8.04 7.91 -3.82
CA ASP A 186 9.08 8.22 -4.82
C ASP A 186 8.71 9.42 -5.71
N GLY A 187 7.49 9.96 -5.55
CA GLY A 187 6.94 11.10 -6.29
C GLY A 187 6.29 10.72 -7.62
N ALA A 188 6.37 9.45 -8.04
CA ALA A 188 5.70 8.89 -9.19
C ALA A 188 4.53 7.97 -8.76
N PHE A 189 3.68 7.57 -9.71
CA PHE A 189 2.50 6.74 -9.47
C PHE A 189 2.44 5.47 -10.34
N ASP A 190 3.58 5.04 -10.86
CA ASP A 190 3.74 3.96 -11.83
C ASP A 190 4.73 2.88 -11.35
N THR A 191 5.05 2.83 -10.06
CA THR A 191 5.99 1.86 -9.49
C THR A 191 5.24 0.58 -9.07
N PRO A 192 5.36 -0.53 -9.82
CA PRO A 192 4.66 -1.77 -9.50
C PRO A 192 5.26 -2.41 -8.24
N ALA A 193 4.39 -3.10 -7.51
CA ALA A 193 4.77 -3.78 -6.29
C ALA A 193 5.61 -5.03 -6.55
N LYS A 194 6.65 -5.22 -5.73
CA LYS A 194 7.44 -6.46 -5.68
C LYS A 194 7.01 -7.39 -4.55
N THR A 195 6.41 -6.81 -3.51
CA THR A 195 5.85 -7.50 -2.35
C THR A 195 4.49 -6.86 -2.04
N ARG A 196 3.73 -7.42 -1.10
CA ARG A 196 2.50 -6.76 -0.64
C ARG A 196 2.74 -5.45 0.11
N TRP A 197 3.99 -5.06 0.39
CA TRP A 197 4.35 -3.87 1.17
C TRP A 197 4.98 -2.75 0.32
N ASP A 198 5.56 -3.11 -0.82
CA ASP A 198 6.29 -2.16 -1.67
C ASP A 198 5.44 -1.59 -2.80
N GLY A 199 5.90 -0.46 -3.35
CA GLY A 199 5.35 0.17 -4.55
C GLY A 199 4.06 0.95 -4.29
N ASP A 200 3.46 1.41 -5.38
CA ASP A 200 2.26 2.25 -5.34
C ASP A 200 1.01 1.43 -5.04
N ARG A 201 -0.02 2.10 -4.53
CA ARG A 201 -1.31 1.48 -4.19
C ARG A 201 -2.44 2.05 -5.01
N CYS A 202 -3.40 1.20 -5.29
CA CYS A 202 -4.71 1.60 -5.79
C CYS A 202 -5.80 1.18 -4.80
N VAL A 203 -6.85 1.98 -4.74
CA VAL A 203 -8.11 1.68 -4.04
C VAL A 203 -9.21 1.70 -5.08
N PHE A 204 -9.86 0.56 -5.28
CA PHE A 204 -11.05 0.48 -6.12
C PHE A 204 -12.27 0.84 -5.27
N LEU A 205 -13.10 1.76 -5.73
CA LEU A 205 -14.27 2.19 -4.96
C LEU A 205 -15.54 1.47 -5.47
N PRO A 206 -16.47 1.09 -4.57
CA PRO A 206 -16.54 1.48 -3.15
C PRO A 206 -15.86 0.51 -2.17
N ASP A 207 -15.12 -0.51 -2.64
CA ASP A 207 -14.57 -1.55 -1.75
C ASP A 207 -13.58 -1.02 -0.70
N ARG A 208 -12.94 0.12 -0.99
CA ARG A 208 -12.05 0.84 -0.07
C ARG A 208 -10.87 0.00 0.42
N GLN A 209 -10.50 -1.06 -0.30
CA GLN A 209 -9.34 -1.88 -0.01
C GLN A 209 -8.13 -1.37 -0.79
N GLN A 210 -7.06 -1.06 -0.06
CA GLN A 210 -5.76 -0.75 -0.66
C GLN A 210 -5.13 -2.02 -1.20
N ARG A 211 -4.80 -2.01 -2.48
CA ARG A 211 -4.06 -3.09 -3.14
C ARG A 211 -2.82 -2.51 -3.80
N PRO A 212 -1.72 -3.27 -3.90
CA PRO A 212 -0.63 -2.87 -4.77
C PRO A 212 -1.14 -2.64 -6.20
N VAL A 213 -0.59 -1.64 -6.90
CA VAL A 213 -1.02 -1.28 -8.25
C VAL A 213 -0.93 -2.51 -9.18
N PRO A 214 -2.07 -2.99 -9.71
CA PRO A 214 -2.07 -4.15 -10.59
C PRO A 214 -1.69 -3.72 -12.01
N ARG A 215 -1.01 -4.62 -12.74
CA ARG A 215 -0.75 -4.42 -14.18
C ARG A 215 -1.94 -4.86 -15.04
N PHE A 216 -2.78 -5.72 -14.48
CA PHE A 216 -3.96 -6.26 -15.14
C PHE A 216 -5.15 -6.20 -14.18
N TYR A 217 -6.33 -5.87 -14.71
CA TYR A 217 -7.56 -5.80 -13.95
C TYR A 217 -8.66 -6.58 -14.67
N GLN A 218 -9.39 -7.41 -13.93
CA GLN A 218 -10.54 -8.12 -14.45
C GLN A 218 -11.81 -7.33 -14.15
N LEU A 219 -12.58 -7.03 -15.20
CA LEU A 219 -13.83 -6.30 -15.10
C LEU A 219 -14.86 -6.95 -16.03
N ALA A 220 -15.99 -7.37 -15.47
CA ALA A 220 -17.10 -8.03 -16.19
C ALA A 220 -16.61 -9.19 -17.09
N GLY A 221 -15.72 -10.04 -16.57
CA GLY A 221 -15.19 -11.22 -17.29
C GLY A 221 -14.17 -10.92 -18.38
N ARG A 222 -13.78 -9.65 -18.59
CA ARG A 222 -12.70 -9.26 -19.51
C ARG A 222 -11.48 -8.82 -18.73
N THR A 223 -10.31 -9.05 -19.31
CA THR A 223 -9.03 -8.59 -18.74
C THR A 223 -8.56 -7.34 -19.46
N TYR A 224 -8.10 -6.36 -18.68
CA TYR A 224 -7.53 -5.12 -19.17
C TYR A 224 -6.12 -4.98 -18.64
N ARG A 225 -5.18 -4.56 -19.49
CA ARG A 225 -3.91 -4.00 -19.04
C ARG A 225 -4.20 -2.62 -18.48
N LEU A 226 -3.73 -2.38 -17.26
CA LEU A 226 -3.85 -1.12 -16.56
C LEU A 226 -2.50 -0.38 -16.63
N THR A 227 -2.52 0.89 -16.98
CA THR A 227 -1.31 1.72 -17.00
C THR A 227 -1.61 3.08 -16.40
N PHE A 228 -0.75 3.55 -15.50
CA PHE A 228 -0.82 4.87 -14.92
C PHE A 228 0.32 5.72 -15.49
N ALA A 229 0.02 6.98 -15.83
CA ALA A 229 1.08 7.93 -16.12
C ALA A 229 1.89 8.18 -14.84
N SER A 230 3.23 8.28 -14.94
CA SER A 230 4.10 8.47 -13.77
C SER A 230 3.75 9.73 -12.98
N ASP A 231 3.22 10.77 -13.64
CA ASP A 231 2.77 12.01 -13.02
C ASP A 231 1.36 11.91 -12.39
N GLY A 232 0.69 10.76 -12.53
CA GLY A 232 -0.66 10.54 -12.03
C GLY A 232 -1.75 11.29 -12.80
N SER A 233 -1.44 11.86 -13.97
CA SER A 233 -2.41 12.62 -14.78
C SER A 233 -3.43 11.72 -15.50
N ALA A 234 -3.10 10.44 -15.67
CA ALA A 234 -3.89 9.52 -16.46
C ALA A 234 -3.85 8.07 -15.96
N CYS A 235 -4.96 7.38 -16.18
CA CYS A 235 -5.11 5.95 -16.01
C CYS A 235 -5.70 5.38 -17.31
N GLU A 236 -5.05 4.38 -17.90
CA GLU A 236 -5.48 3.75 -19.15
C GLU A 236 -5.83 2.28 -18.96
N PHE A 237 -6.99 1.90 -19.52
CA PHE A 237 -7.47 0.53 -19.62
C PHE A 237 -7.34 0.09 -21.07
N GLN A 238 -6.51 -0.92 -21.34
CA GLN A 238 -6.36 -1.51 -22.66
C GLN A 238 -6.86 -2.97 -22.63
N PRO A 239 -7.92 -3.33 -23.39
CA PRO A 239 -8.35 -4.72 -23.51
C PRO A 239 -7.19 -5.61 -23.93
N THR A 240 -7.05 -6.76 -23.27
CA THR A 240 -5.97 -7.70 -23.55
C THR A 240 -6.39 -9.13 -23.25
N GLU A 241 -5.80 -10.07 -23.98
CA GLU A 241 -5.85 -11.48 -23.65
C GLU A 241 -4.57 -11.84 -22.91
N ILE A 242 -4.69 -12.68 -21.88
CA ILE A 242 -3.56 -13.27 -21.17
C ILE A 242 -3.83 -14.76 -21.05
N GLY A 243 -2.84 -15.59 -21.37
CA GLY A 243 -2.94 -17.03 -21.19
C GLY A 243 -3.15 -17.34 -19.71
N THR A 244 -4.02 -18.30 -19.41
CA THR A 244 -4.37 -18.70 -18.04
C THR A 244 -4.04 -20.17 -17.80
N GLY A 245 -3.76 -20.50 -16.56
CA GLY A 245 -3.67 -21.87 -16.06
C GLY A 245 -4.56 -22.08 -14.85
N THR A 246 -4.86 -23.33 -14.56
CA THR A 246 -5.62 -23.72 -13.37
C THR A 246 -4.66 -24.16 -12.28
N LEU A 247 -4.70 -23.48 -11.14
CA LEU A 247 -4.00 -23.89 -9.94
C LEU A 247 -4.94 -24.75 -9.07
N VAL A 248 -4.61 -26.03 -8.93
CA VAL A 248 -5.41 -27.06 -8.26
C VAL A 248 -4.83 -27.36 -6.88
N THR A 249 -5.72 -27.46 -5.89
CA THR A 249 -5.40 -27.79 -4.51
C THR A 249 -6.42 -28.79 -3.95
N GLU A 250 -6.07 -29.43 -2.85
CA GLU A 250 -6.96 -30.36 -2.15
C GLU A 250 -7.97 -29.67 -1.25
N TYR A 251 -7.76 -28.38 -0.95
CA TYR A 251 -8.69 -27.57 -0.19
C TYR A 251 -9.79 -27.06 -1.10
N PRO A 252 -11.07 -27.28 -0.76
CA PRO A 252 -12.18 -26.79 -1.58
C PRO A 252 -12.24 -25.26 -1.58
N GLU A 253 -12.13 -24.62 -0.41
CA GLU A 253 -12.12 -23.17 -0.33
C GLU A 253 -10.67 -22.67 -0.34
N VAL A 254 -10.30 -21.87 -1.33
CA VAL A 254 -8.99 -21.20 -1.37
C VAL A 254 -9.16 -19.77 -1.82
N HIS A 255 -8.48 -18.87 -1.11
CA HIS A 255 -8.22 -17.50 -1.54
C HIS A 255 -6.71 -17.30 -1.58
N LEU A 256 -6.22 -16.68 -2.64
CA LEU A 256 -4.82 -16.41 -2.89
C LEU A 256 -4.61 -14.93 -3.21
N ILE A 257 -3.58 -14.34 -2.61
CA ILE A 257 -2.99 -13.05 -3.00
C ILE A 257 -1.52 -13.29 -3.35
N ALA A 258 -1.13 -12.95 -4.58
CA ALA A 258 0.21 -13.20 -5.08
C ALA A 258 0.73 -12.05 -5.96
N ILE A 259 2.06 -11.96 -6.10
CA ILE A 259 2.73 -11.06 -7.03
C ILE A 259 3.40 -11.90 -8.12
N GLY A 260 2.88 -11.83 -9.35
CA GLY A 260 3.47 -12.42 -10.54
C GLY A 260 4.63 -11.58 -11.08
N LYS A 261 5.66 -12.23 -11.62
CA LYS A 261 6.83 -11.57 -12.23
C LYS A 261 6.44 -10.62 -13.37
N GLN A 262 5.50 -11.04 -14.21
CA GLN A 262 4.99 -10.27 -15.35
C GLN A 262 3.61 -9.68 -15.09
N VAL A 263 2.76 -10.39 -14.34
CA VAL A 263 1.37 -10.01 -14.06
C VAL A 263 1.28 -8.96 -12.94
N GLY A 264 2.25 -8.93 -12.03
CA GLY A 264 2.18 -8.09 -10.83
C GLY A 264 1.16 -8.63 -9.83
N TYR A 265 0.49 -7.74 -9.11
CA TYR A 265 -0.51 -8.13 -8.13
C TYR A 265 -1.69 -8.90 -8.76
N TRP A 266 -2.04 -10.04 -8.16
CA TRP A 266 -3.20 -10.84 -8.52
C TRP A 266 -3.89 -11.39 -7.28
N GLU A 267 -5.22 -11.37 -7.30
CA GLU A 267 -6.09 -11.86 -6.24
C GLU A 267 -7.11 -12.82 -6.85
N ALA A 268 -7.24 -14.02 -6.29
CA ALA A 268 -8.15 -15.03 -6.80
C ALA A 268 -8.75 -15.85 -5.64
N SER A 269 -10.01 -16.28 -5.80
CA SER A 269 -10.71 -17.12 -4.83
C SER A 269 -11.55 -18.20 -5.53
N THR A 270 -11.77 -19.33 -4.86
CA THR A 270 -12.58 -20.47 -5.33
C THR A 270 -13.18 -21.24 -4.15
N THR A 271 -14.27 -21.95 -4.40
CA THR A 271 -14.89 -22.92 -3.48
C THR A 271 -14.80 -24.36 -3.99
N GLU A 272 -14.07 -24.59 -5.08
CA GLU A 272 -13.94 -25.88 -5.76
C GLU A 272 -12.50 -26.40 -5.77
N GLY A 273 -11.57 -25.72 -5.09
CA GLY A 273 -10.14 -26.06 -5.07
C GLY A 273 -9.42 -25.82 -6.39
N ARG A 274 -10.03 -25.03 -7.29
CA ARG A 274 -9.51 -24.73 -8.63
C ARG A 274 -9.51 -23.23 -8.84
N LEU A 275 -8.32 -22.62 -8.85
CA LEU A 275 -8.13 -21.19 -9.09
C LEU A 275 -7.67 -20.96 -10.53
N GLN A 276 -8.31 -20.05 -11.26
CA GLN A 276 -7.78 -19.56 -12.53
C GLN A 276 -6.82 -18.41 -12.28
N LEU A 277 -5.60 -18.52 -12.78
CA LEU A 277 -4.60 -17.47 -12.74
C LEU A 277 -3.97 -17.30 -14.13
N PRO A 278 -3.53 -16.08 -14.48
CA PRO A 278 -2.69 -15.91 -15.66
C PRO A 278 -1.40 -16.74 -15.55
N ALA A 279 -0.87 -17.20 -16.68
CA ALA A 279 0.39 -17.92 -16.72
C ALA A 279 1.55 -17.00 -16.32
N ASP A 280 2.21 -17.30 -15.21
CA ASP A 280 3.34 -16.55 -14.67
C ASP A 280 4.07 -17.35 -13.57
N GLU A 281 5.18 -16.80 -13.08
CA GLU A 281 5.80 -17.20 -11.84
C GLU A 281 5.37 -16.25 -10.72
N TYR A 282 4.68 -16.77 -9.72
CA TYR A 282 4.07 -16.04 -8.64
C TYR A 282 4.83 -16.20 -7.33
N SER A 283 4.95 -15.09 -6.61
CA SER A 283 5.35 -15.02 -5.21
C SER A 283 4.10 -14.86 -4.35
N VAL A 284 3.66 -15.94 -3.68
CA VAL A 284 2.45 -15.94 -2.84
C VAL A 284 2.70 -15.12 -1.58
N GLN A 285 1.91 -14.07 -1.41
CA GLN A 285 2.01 -13.14 -0.28
C GLN A 285 1.10 -13.54 0.87
N THR A 286 -0.08 -14.05 0.55
CA THR A 286 -1.07 -14.50 1.53
C THR A 286 -1.95 -15.55 0.86
N TYR A 287 -2.34 -16.56 1.62
CA TYR A 287 -3.38 -17.48 1.18
C TYR A 287 -4.28 -17.83 2.36
N ARG A 288 -5.55 -18.08 2.06
CA ARG A 288 -6.52 -18.63 3.00
C ARG A 288 -7.05 -19.93 2.44
N VAL A 289 -7.08 -20.97 3.26
CA VAL A 289 -7.69 -22.26 2.91
C VAL A 289 -8.85 -22.55 3.85
N GLY A 290 -9.88 -23.21 3.33
CA GLY A 290 -11.01 -23.68 4.10
C GLY A 290 -11.30 -25.16 3.86
N THR A 291 -11.63 -25.87 4.93
CA THR A 291 -12.08 -27.26 4.87
C THR A 291 -13.07 -27.57 5.98
N ARG A 292 -13.85 -28.64 5.84
CA ARG A 292 -14.78 -29.08 6.88
C ARG A 292 -14.16 -30.20 7.71
N ASP A 293 -14.36 -30.14 9.02
CA ASP A 293 -14.05 -31.27 9.90
C ASP A 293 -15.10 -32.39 9.78
N SER A 294 -14.88 -33.50 10.48
CA SER A 294 -15.80 -34.65 10.49
C SER A 294 -17.18 -34.35 11.10
N LYS A 295 -17.33 -33.21 11.80
CA LYS A 295 -18.59 -32.73 12.37
C LYS A 295 -19.27 -31.69 11.47
N GLY A 296 -18.68 -31.38 10.31
CA GLY A 296 -19.19 -30.42 9.35
C GLY A 296 -18.83 -28.97 9.65
N ASN A 297 -18.06 -28.67 10.70
CA ASN A 297 -17.63 -27.29 10.98
C ASN A 297 -16.64 -26.84 9.89
N LEU A 298 -16.84 -25.64 9.38
CA LEU A 298 -15.95 -25.02 8.41
C LEU A 298 -14.79 -24.34 9.14
N TRP A 299 -13.59 -24.84 8.93
CA TRP A 299 -12.35 -24.24 9.42
C TRP A 299 -11.73 -23.42 8.30
N ARG A 300 -11.36 -22.17 8.59
CA ARG A 300 -10.55 -21.34 7.70
C ARG A 300 -9.26 -20.94 8.37
N VAL A 301 -8.18 -21.03 7.61
CA VAL A 301 -6.84 -20.64 8.05
C VAL A 301 -6.27 -19.69 7.04
N GLU A 302 -5.93 -18.48 7.48
CA GLU A 302 -5.15 -17.53 6.69
C GLU A 302 -3.69 -17.58 7.12
N VAL A 303 -2.81 -17.59 6.13
CA VAL A 303 -1.37 -17.66 6.29
C VAL A 303 -0.73 -16.52 5.53
N THR A 304 0.13 -15.78 6.21
CA THR A 304 1.10 -14.88 5.58
C THR A 304 2.49 -15.51 5.71
N PRO A 305 3.03 -16.09 4.61
CA PRO A 305 4.41 -16.57 4.59
C PRO A 305 5.38 -15.41 4.82
N MET A 306 6.34 -15.57 5.73
CA MET A 306 7.46 -14.64 5.88
C MET A 306 8.44 -14.76 4.69
N ASP A 307 8.66 -15.99 4.24
CA ASP A 307 9.33 -16.29 2.98
C ASP A 307 8.25 -16.62 1.94
N PRO A 308 8.20 -15.92 0.79
CA PRO A 308 7.16 -16.17 -0.18
C PRO A 308 7.20 -17.59 -0.75
N ILE A 309 6.02 -18.19 -0.92
CA ILE A 309 5.90 -19.46 -1.63
C ILE A 309 5.92 -19.15 -3.13
N THR A 310 6.87 -19.70 -3.86
CA THR A 310 6.88 -19.57 -5.33
C THR A 310 5.98 -20.61 -5.97
N VAL A 311 5.08 -20.17 -6.84
CA VAL A 311 4.20 -21.03 -7.63
C VAL A 311 4.33 -20.66 -9.10
N LYS A 312 4.65 -21.62 -9.96
CA LYS A 312 4.63 -21.44 -11.40
C LYS A 312 3.29 -21.91 -11.94
N VAL A 313 2.62 -21.04 -12.70
CA VAL A 313 1.38 -21.36 -13.42
C VAL A 313 1.70 -21.34 -14.91
N THR A 314 1.49 -22.48 -15.57
CA THR A 314 1.49 -22.60 -17.03
C THR A 314 0.09 -22.92 -17.54
N ASP A 315 -0.10 -22.99 -18.86
CA ASP A 315 -1.33 -23.53 -19.43
C ASP A 315 -1.63 -24.94 -18.87
N GLY A 316 -2.92 -25.25 -18.73
CA GLY A 316 -3.41 -26.48 -18.12
C GLY A 316 -3.44 -26.47 -16.58
N GLU A 317 -3.36 -27.67 -15.97
CA GLU A 317 -3.44 -27.86 -14.52
C GLU A 317 -2.06 -27.82 -13.85
N ASN A 318 -1.96 -27.04 -12.77
CA ASN A 318 -0.77 -26.85 -11.96
C ASN A 318 -1.12 -27.18 -10.51
N LYS A 319 -0.21 -27.81 -9.77
CA LYS A 319 -0.46 -28.13 -8.35
C LYS A 319 -0.08 -26.97 -7.45
N PHE A 320 -0.91 -26.67 -6.46
CA PHE A 320 -0.56 -25.80 -5.33
C PHE A 320 -0.30 -26.64 -4.08
N PRO A 321 0.97 -26.94 -3.76
CA PRO A 321 1.28 -27.74 -2.58
C PRO A 321 1.12 -26.90 -1.31
N LEU A 322 -0.08 -26.95 -0.72
CA LEU A 322 -0.38 -26.31 0.55
C LEU A 322 -0.18 -27.31 1.71
N PRO A 323 0.37 -26.89 2.86
CA PRO A 323 0.54 -27.78 4.00
C PRO A 323 -0.80 -28.30 4.52
N LYS A 324 -0.84 -29.56 4.96
CA LYS A 324 -2.05 -30.22 5.51
C LYS A 324 -2.24 -30.09 7.02
N GLN A 325 -1.23 -29.58 7.71
CA GLN A 325 -1.16 -29.61 9.17
C GLN A 325 -0.74 -28.26 9.71
N LEU A 326 -1.45 -27.84 10.76
CA LEU A 326 -1.03 -26.76 11.64
C LEU A 326 -0.05 -27.31 12.66
N ARG A 327 0.98 -26.53 12.96
CA ARG A 327 1.91 -26.76 14.07
C ARG A 327 1.68 -25.68 15.10
N ALA A 328 1.50 -26.10 16.34
CA ALA A 328 1.39 -25.22 17.49
C ALA A 328 2.73 -25.16 18.23
N SER A 329 3.19 -23.96 18.56
CA SER A 329 4.41 -23.74 19.34
C SER A 329 4.14 -22.79 20.49
N LEU A 330 4.68 -23.11 21.67
CA LEU A 330 4.67 -22.25 22.84
C LEU A 330 5.96 -21.43 22.90
N GLY A 331 5.82 -20.12 22.94
CA GLY A 331 6.88 -19.18 23.23
C GLY A 331 6.81 -18.72 24.69
N PHE A 332 7.96 -18.60 25.34
CA PHE A 332 8.08 -18.03 26.68
C PHE A 332 8.75 -16.67 26.56
N GLY A 333 8.04 -15.62 26.93
CA GLY A 333 8.54 -14.26 26.95
C GLY A 333 9.44 -13.98 28.14
N THR A 334 9.90 -12.73 28.25
CA THR A 334 10.72 -12.29 29.37
C THR A 334 9.90 -12.26 30.66
N ARG A 335 10.39 -12.91 31.72
CA ARG A 335 9.81 -12.77 33.05
C ARG A 335 9.97 -11.33 33.56
N ARG A 336 8.87 -10.72 34.00
CA ARG A 336 8.85 -9.38 34.63
C ARG A 336 8.28 -9.52 36.04
N GLY A 337 9.16 -9.59 37.03
CA GLY A 337 8.77 -9.89 38.41
C GLY A 337 8.11 -11.27 38.51
N ASP A 338 6.87 -11.32 38.96
CA ASP A 338 6.07 -12.56 39.07
C ASP A 338 5.20 -12.84 37.84
N THR A 339 5.34 -12.04 36.79
CA THR A 339 4.64 -12.25 35.52
C THR A 339 5.54 -12.96 34.52
N LEU A 340 5.05 -14.06 33.93
CA LEU A 340 5.65 -14.72 32.78
C LEU A 340 4.67 -14.63 31.62
N GLU A 341 5.11 -14.03 30.52
CA GLU A 341 4.35 -14.02 29.27
C GLU A 341 4.53 -15.37 28.56
N VAL A 342 3.41 -15.98 28.16
CA VAL A 342 3.39 -17.21 27.37
C VAL A 342 2.58 -16.94 26.11
N ALA A 343 3.18 -17.18 24.95
CA ALA A 343 2.56 -16.99 23.66
C ALA A 343 2.32 -18.34 22.98
N LEU A 344 1.18 -18.49 22.32
CA LEU A 344 0.91 -19.63 21.43
C LEU A 344 0.94 -19.13 19.99
N THR A 345 1.80 -19.73 19.17
CA THR A 345 1.87 -19.43 17.73
C THR A 345 1.46 -20.65 16.93
N LEU A 346 0.66 -20.42 15.88
CA LEU A 346 0.30 -21.43 14.89
C LEU A 346 1.05 -21.17 13.57
N SER A 347 1.55 -22.22 12.94
CA SER A 347 2.19 -22.15 11.63
C SER A 347 1.79 -23.33 10.73
N THR A 348 2.04 -23.24 9.43
CA THR A 348 1.72 -24.29 8.45
C THR A 348 2.97 -24.79 7.73
N GLY A 349 3.23 -26.10 7.76
CA GLY A 349 4.44 -26.66 7.15
C GLY A 349 5.72 -26.26 7.88
N ASN A 350 6.30 -25.09 7.55
CA ASN A 350 7.45 -24.51 8.25
C ASN A 350 7.01 -23.45 9.28
N TRP A 351 7.95 -22.95 10.10
CA TRP A 351 7.65 -21.95 11.14
C TRP A 351 7.52 -20.52 10.58
N LEU A 352 8.01 -20.28 9.36
CA LEU A 352 7.95 -18.98 8.65
C LEU A 352 6.58 -18.74 8.01
N HIS A 353 5.76 -19.76 7.87
CA HIS A 353 4.38 -19.67 7.37
C HIS A 353 3.42 -19.50 8.55
N ARG A 354 3.42 -18.30 9.13
CA ARG A 354 2.63 -17.98 10.31
C ARG A 354 1.15 -17.85 9.95
N VAL A 355 0.30 -18.47 10.77
CA VAL A 355 -1.14 -18.28 10.72
C VAL A 355 -1.48 -16.89 11.23
N THR A 356 -2.15 -16.09 10.40
CA THR A 356 -2.59 -14.72 10.72
C THR A 356 -4.06 -14.65 11.11
N SER A 357 -4.87 -15.61 10.65
CA SER A 357 -6.26 -15.76 11.08
C SER A 357 -6.66 -17.24 11.16
N LEU A 358 -7.48 -17.58 12.14
CA LEU A 358 -8.08 -18.90 12.32
C LEU A 358 -9.56 -18.71 12.67
N GLU A 359 -10.43 -19.27 11.85
CA GLU A 359 -11.88 -19.20 12.04
C GLU A 359 -12.50 -20.60 12.05
N MET A 360 -13.55 -20.76 12.85
CA MET A 360 -14.46 -21.88 12.85
C MET A 360 -15.88 -21.35 12.63
N ASN A 361 -16.51 -21.73 11.53
CA ASN A 361 -17.83 -21.27 11.11
C ASN A 361 -17.95 -19.74 11.00
N GLY A 362 -16.86 -19.05 10.65
CA GLY A 362 -16.81 -17.59 10.51
C GLY A 362 -16.56 -16.82 11.82
N GLU A 363 -16.36 -17.53 12.93
CA GLU A 363 -16.02 -16.93 14.23
C GLU A 363 -14.65 -17.42 14.71
N LEU A 364 -14.05 -16.69 15.66
CA LEU A 364 -12.87 -17.19 16.35
C LEU A 364 -13.23 -18.48 17.11
N PRO A 365 -12.43 -19.55 17.02
CA PRO A 365 -12.69 -20.75 17.81
C PRO A 365 -12.54 -20.45 19.32
N PRO A 366 -12.99 -21.37 20.20
CA PRO A 366 -12.74 -21.23 21.62
C PRO A 366 -11.24 -21.07 21.90
N PRO A 367 -10.83 -20.11 22.76
CA PRO A 367 -9.43 -19.89 23.05
C PRO A 367 -8.76 -21.17 23.58
N PRO A 368 -7.54 -21.50 23.13
CA PRO A 368 -6.80 -22.64 23.64
C PRO A 368 -6.53 -22.50 25.14
N THR A 369 -6.33 -23.64 25.82
CA THR A 369 -6.00 -23.67 27.25
C THR A 369 -4.52 -23.98 27.47
N LEU A 370 -3.92 -23.31 28.45
CA LEU A 370 -2.57 -23.58 28.94
C LEU A 370 -2.66 -24.36 30.26
N ARG A 371 -2.23 -25.62 30.25
CA ARG A 371 -2.16 -26.44 31.46
C ARG A 371 -0.76 -26.41 32.04
N ILE A 372 -0.63 -25.87 33.25
CA ILE A 372 0.62 -25.82 34.01
C ILE A 372 0.65 -27.03 34.94
N VAL A 373 1.70 -27.84 34.84
CA VAL A 373 1.90 -29.05 35.64
C VAL A 373 3.15 -28.93 36.51
N ASP A 374 3.13 -29.59 37.67
CA ASP A 374 4.33 -29.73 38.50
C ASP A 374 5.28 -30.81 37.96
N ARG A 375 6.41 -31.01 38.66
CA ARG A 375 7.41 -32.04 38.32
C ARG A 375 6.88 -33.48 38.30
N ASN A 376 5.74 -33.73 38.94
CA ASN A 376 5.09 -35.04 39.01
C ASN A 376 3.96 -35.15 37.97
N GLY A 377 3.78 -34.15 37.11
CA GLY A 377 2.70 -34.10 36.12
C GLY A 377 1.33 -33.71 36.67
N LYS A 378 1.23 -33.34 37.96
CA LYS A 378 -0.04 -32.90 38.54
C LYS A 378 -0.37 -31.51 38.03
N THR A 379 -1.62 -31.30 37.61
CA THR A 379 -2.08 -29.97 37.19
C THR A 379 -2.09 -29.02 38.39
N VAL A 380 -1.32 -27.94 38.27
CA VAL A 380 -1.25 -26.85 39.24
C VAL A 380 -2.21 -25.74 38.86
N LYS A 381 -2.32 -25.44 37.56
CA LYS A 381 -3.15 -24.36 37.05
C LYS A 381 -3.61 -24.65 35.61
N VAL A 382 -4.78 -24.13 35.25
CA VAL A 382 -5.24 -24.07 33.86
C VAL A 382 -5.58 -22.61 33.57
N GLU A 383 -4.95 -22.08 32.53
CA GLU A 383 -5.19 -20.73 32.02
C GLU A 383 -5.76 -20.80 30.61
N LYS A 384 -6.31 -19.67 30.13
CA LYS A 384 -6.73 -19.52 28.74
C LYS A 384 -5.81 -18.53 28.04
N PHE A 385 -5.50 -18.81 26.78
CA PHE A 385 -4.90 -17.79 25.93
C PHE A 385 -5.95 -16.73 25.59
N HIS A 386 -5.48 -15.52 25.32
CA HIS A 386 -6.27 -14.45 24.74
C HIS A 386 -5.84 -14.28 23.28
N TYR A 387 -6.79 -14.10 22.37
CA TYR A 387 -6.48 -13.66 21.02
C TYR A 387 -5.88 -12.25 21.09
N GLY A 388 -4.85 -12.01 20.29
CA GLY A 388 -4.12 -10.75 20.24
C GLY A 388 -3.60 -10.46 18.85
#